data_AF-A0A1S2VUK4-F1
#
_entry.id   AF-A0A1S2VUK4-F1
#
_cell.length_a   1.000
_cell.length_b   1.000
_cell.length_c   1.000
_cell.angle_alpha   90.00
_cell.angle_beta   90.00
_cell.angle_gamma   90.00
#
_symmetry.space_group_name_H-M   'P 1'
#
loop_
_entity.id
_entity.type
_entity.pdbx_description
1 polymer ?
#
loop_
_entity_poly.entity_id
_entity_poly.type
_entity_poly.pdbx_seq_one_letter_code
_entity_poly.pdbx_strand_id
1 'polypeptide(L)'
;MKSNSGNEYAALLATVLNGGQPATVDSVARDGKTIASIFAKSGWMETSSEDSFNQFLTLGVGSKPMMVGYESQLLDLAVNQPDAFKQIKDDVVIVYPTPTVWSTHTLMALDEKGGTLLNLLKTPAVQKLAWERHGFRAANFAGTDSISRFGVPGTLDQIPAVSELPNNDAMQQLIATLQSTQ
;
A
#
# COMPACT_ATOMS: atom_id res chain seq x y z
N MET A 1 -5.39 15.28 5.66
CA MET A 1 -5.22 13.86 6.06
C MET A 1 -3.87 13.69 6.76
N LYS A 2 -3.82 12.97 7.89
CA LYS A 2 -2.58 12.64 8.63
C LYS A 2 -2.26 11.14 8.52
N SER A 3 -2.35 10.57 7.33
CA SER A 3 -2.09 9.14 7.11
C SER A 3 -1.33 8.93 5.80
N ASN A 4 -0.23 8.16 5.86
CA ASN A 4 0.58 7.84 4.68
C ASN A 4 -0.21 6.95 3.71
N SER A 5 -0.90 5.92 4.19
CA SER A 5 -1.66 5.00 3.34
C SER A 5 -2.80 5.70 2.61
N GLY A 6 -3.46 6.66 3.26
CA GLY A 6 -4.49 7.43 2.60
C GLY A 6 -3.91 8.42 1.58
N ASN A 7 -2.74 9.02 1.85
CA ASN A 7 -2.04 9.86 0.86
C ASN A 7 -1.61 9.04 -0.36
N GLU A 8 -1.16 7.80 -0.18
CA GLU A 8 -0.85 6.88 -1.27
C GLU A 8 -2.10 6.45 -2.05
N TYR A 9 -3.22 6.18 -1.37
CA TYR A 9 -4.49 5.91 -2.04
C TYR A 9 -4.94 7.11 -2.88
N ALA A 10 -4.78 8.33 -2.37
CA ALA A 10 -5.06 9.54 -3.14
C ALA A 10 -4.16 9.64 -4.38
N ALA A 11 -2.88 9.36 -4.23
CA ALA A 11 -1.92 9.36 -5.32
C ALA A 11 -2.25 8.32 -6.39
N LEU A 12 -2.68 7.12 -5.98
CA LEU A 12 -3.17 6.07 -6.87
C LEU A 12 -4.39 6.55 -7.67
N LEU A 13 -5.40 7.13 -7.01
CA LEU A 13 -6.59 7.68 -7.69
C LEU A 13 -6.21 8.77 -8.69
N ALA A 14 -5.34 9.70 -8.29
CA ALA A 14 -4.87 10.78 -9.16
C ALA A 14 -4.13 10.22 -10.38
N THR A 15 -3.31 9.19 -10.19
CA THR A 15 -2.56 8.50 -11.26
C THR A 15 -3.51 7.79 -12.23
N VAL A 16 -4.53 7.08 -11.73
CA VAL A 16 -5.56 6.43 -12.55
C VAL A 16 -6.33 7.47 -13.38
N LEU A 17 -6.74 8.58 -12.76
CA LEU A 17 -7.43 9.68 -13.45
C LEU A 17 -6.54 10.39 -14.48
N ASN A 18 -5.22 10.36 -14.28
CA ASN A 18 -4.23 10.86 -15.22
C ASN A 18 -3.80 9.82 -16.28
N GLY A 19 -4.67 8.87 -16.63
CA GLY A 19 -4.43 7.88 -17.68
C GLY A 19 -3.34 6.86 -17.32
N GLY A 20 -3.12 6.63 -16.02
CA GLY A 20 -2.11 5.70 -15.50
C GLY A 20 -0.70 6.27 -15.45
N GLN A 21 -0.51 7.57 -15.72
CA GLN A 21 0.77 8.26 -15.53
C GLN A 21 0.78 8.99 -14.18
N PRO A 22 1.94 9.14 -13.52
CA PRO A 22 2.03 9.91 -12.28
C PRO A 22 1.35 11.27 -12.41
N ALA A 23 0.49 11.60 -11.44
CA ALA A 23 -0.23 12.86 -11.47
C ALA A 23 0.73 14.06 -11.42
N THR A 24 0.37 15.13 -12.12
CA THR A 24 1.03 16.44 -12.07
C THR A 24 0.18 17.44 -11.29
N VAL A 25 0.76 18.60 -10.99
CA VAL A 25 0.04 19.76 -10.41
C VAL A 25 -1.22 20.09 -11.22
N ASP A 26 -1.11 20.10 -12.55
CA ASP A 26 -2.22 20.40 -13.45
C ASP A 26 -3.31 19.32 -13.43
N SER A 27 -2.93 18.04 -13.41
CA SER A 27 -3.93 16.96 -13.30
C SER A 27 -4.62 16.96 -11.93
N VAL A 28 -3.88 17.26 -10.85
CA VAL A 28 -4.47 17.40 -9.51
C VAL A 28 -5.45 18.58 -9.48
N ALA A 29 -5.11 19.71 -10.11
CA ALA A 29 -6.03 20.84 -10.22
C ALA A 29 -7.31 20.49 -11.02
N ARG A 30 -7.15 19.75 -12.13
CA ARG A 30 -8.26 19.28 -12.97
C ARG A 30 -9.18 18.30 -12.22
N ASP A 31 -8.61 17.32 -11.54
CA ASP A 31 -9.33 16.15 -11.02
C ASP A 31 -9.61 16.22 -9.51
N GLY A 32 -9.09 17.23 -8.81
CA GLY A 32 -9.11 17.34 -7.35
C GLY A 32 -10.51 17.22 -6.75
N LYS A 33 -11.53 17.79 -7.37
CA LYS A 33 -12.93 17.66 -6.91
C LYS A 33 -13.44 16.22 -6.99
N THR A 34 -13.10 15.51 -8.07
CA THR A 34 -13.46 14.10 -8.25
C THR A 34 -12.78 13.26 -7.18
N ILE A 35 -11.48 13.46 -6.97
CA ILE A 35 -10.71 12.73 -5.95
C ILE A 35 -11.31 12.98 -4.56
N ALA A 36 -11.57 14.23 -4.20
CA ALA A 36 -12.15 14.58 -2.91
C ALA A 36 -13.55 13.96 -2.71
N SER A 37 -14.37 13.89 -3.78
CA SER A 37 -15.69 13.25 -3.72
C SER A 37 -15.63 11.73 -3.46
N ILE A 38 -14.60 11.05 -3.97
CA ILE A 38 -14.36 9.62 -3.71
C ILE A 38 -13.99 9.42 -2.24
N PHE A 39 -13.10 10.26 -1.71
CA PHE A 39 -12.71 10.22 -0.29
C PHE A 39 -13.89 10.50 0.64
N ALA A 40 -14.73 11.50 0.33
CA ALA A 40 -15.92 11.80 1.12
C ALA A 40 -16.90 10.61 1.21
N LYS A 41 -16.98 9.78 0.16
CA LYS A 41 -17.80 8.56 0.15
C LYS A 41 -17.17 7.38 0.91
N SER A 42 -15.87 7.44 1.21
CA SER A 42 -15.17 6.38 1.93
C SER A 42 -15.52 6.36 3.43
N GLY A 43 -16.23 7.39 3.92
CA GLY A 43 -16.69 7.48 5.30
C GLY A 43 -15.56 7.83 6.26
N TRP A 44 -15.67 7.30 7.49
CA TRP A 44 -14.63 7.51 8.51
C TRP A 44 -13.31 6.87 8.08
N MET A 45 -12.26 7.69 8.03
CA MET A 45 -10.90 7.23 7.76
C MET A 45 -10.21 6.94 9.08
N GLU A 46 -9.78 5.69 9.26
CA GLU A 46 -9.03 5.31 10.45
C GLU A 46 -7.66 6.00 10.51
N THR A 47 -7.12 6.05 11.73
CA THR A 47 -5.82 6.65 12.02
C THR A 47 -4.65 5.88 11.43
N SER A 48 -4.81 4.57 11.21
CA SER A 48 -3.80 3.71 10.60
C SER A 48 -4.40 2.71 9.60
N SER A 49 -3.57 2.23 8.67
CA SER A 49 -3.93 1.12 7.78
C SER A 49 -4.14 -0.20 8.53
N GLU A 50 -3.51 -0.35 9.70
CA GLU A 50 -3.64 -1.54 10.53
C GLU A 50 -5.00 -1.62 11.20
N ASP A 51 -5.51 -0.49 11.71
CA ASP A 51 -6.87 -0.41 12.25
C ASP A 51 -7.91 -0.74 11.16
N SER A 52 -7.72 -0.19 9.95
CA SER A 52 -8.58 -0.47 8.80
C SER A 52 -8.56 -1.93 8.39
N PHE A 53 -7.38 -2.56 8.41
CA PHE A 53 -7.19 -3.98 8.09
C PHE A 53 -7.87 -4.88 9.11
N ASN A 54 -7.67 -4.61 10.41
CA ASN A 54 -8.32 -5.36 11.47
C ASN A 54 -9.85 -5.24 11.43
N GLN A 55 -10.39 -4.05 11.13
CA GLN A 55 -11.83 -3.89 10.92
C GLN A 55 -12.35 -4.64 9.70
N PHE A 56 -11.61 -4.62 8.58
CA PHE A 56 -11.98 -5.40 7.39
C PHE A 56 -12.09 -6.90 7.71
N LEU A 57 -11.13 -7.45 8.45
CA LEU A 57 -11.13 -8.87 8.83
C LEU A 57 -12.23 -9.24 9.83
N THR A 58 -12.64 -8.32 10.70
CA THR A 58 -13.54 -8.63 11.84
C THR A 58 -14.99 -8.22 11.64
N LEU A 59 -15.25 -7.12 10.91
CA LEU A 59 -16.60 -6.61 10.68
C LEU A 59 -17.30 -7.32 9.52
N GLY A 60 -16.53 -8.00 8.67
CA GLY A 60 -17.02 -8.77 7.53
C GLY A 60 -17.61 -7.93 6.39
N VAL A 61 -18.04 -8.65 5.35
CA VAL A 61 -18.48 -8.06 4.06
C VAL A 61 -19.66 -7.08 4.19
N GLY A 62 -20.51 -7.26 5.20
CA GLY A 62 -21.66 -6.38 5.43
C GLY A 62 -21.28 -4.95 5.87
N SER A 63 -20.11 -4.79 6.47
CA SER A 63 -19.60 -3.47 6.91
C SER A 63 -18.52 -2.94 5.97
N LYS A 64 -17.55 -3.78 5.63
CA LYS A 64 -16.37 -3.41 4.83
C LYS A 64 -16.17 -4.46 3.73
N PRO A 65 -16.92 -4.41 2.61
CA PRO A 65 -16.80 -5.39 1.54
C PRO A 65 -15.48 -5.30 0.75
N MET A 66 -14.79 -4.16 0.85
CA MET A 66 -13.53 -3.89 0.18
C MET A 66 -12.71 -2.93 1.04
N MET A 67 -11.40 -3.09 1.01
CA MET A 67 -10.45 -2.12 1.55
C MET A 67 -9.29 -1.92 0.60
N VAL A 68 -8.63 -0.76 0.73
CA VAL A 68 -7.31 -0.52 0.15
C VAL A 68 -6.29 -0.71 1.27
N GLY A 69 -5.30 -1.56 1.04
CA GLY A 69 -4.28 -1.90 2.02
C GLY A 69 -2.98 -2.32 1.35
N TYR A 70 -1.94 -2.51 2.14
CA TYR A 70 -0.67 -3.03 1.64
C TYR A 70 -0.77 -4.54 1.42
N GLU A 71 -0.16 -5.04 0.35
CA GLU A 71 -0.04 -6.48 0.09
C GLU A 71 0.56 -7.22 1.30
N SER A 72 1.61 -6.64 1.88
CA SER A 72 2.33 -7.21 3.02
C SER A 72 1.45 -7.46 4.24
N GLN A 73 0.37 -6.71 4.48
CA GLN A 73 -0.49 -6.92 5.65
C GLN A 73 -1.15 -8.30 5.63
N LEU A 74 -1.66 -8.74 4.47
CA LEU A 74 -2.28 -10.06 4.34
C LEU A 74 -1.24 -11.18 4.25
N LEU A 75 -0.09 -10.92 3.63
CA LEU A 75 1.03 -11.88 3.59
C LEU A 75 1.62 -12.12 5.00
N ASP A 76 1.76 -11.06 5.81
CA ASP A 76 2.22 -11.13 7.19
C ASP A 76 1.23 -11.92 8.06
N LEU A 77 -0.07 -11.62 7.95
CA LEU A 77 -1.13 -12.38 8.63
C LEU A 77 -1.03 -13.88 8.31
N ALA A 78 -0.85 -14.24 7.04
CA ALA A 78 -0.76 -15.63 6.60
C ALA A 78 0.42 -16.38 7.23
N VAL A 79 1.54 -15.70 7.50
CA VAL A 79 2.75 -16.32 8.06
C VAL A 79 2.79 -16.27 9.58
N ASN A 80 2.46 -15.13 10.17
CA ASN A 80 2.64 -14.87 11.59
C ASN A 80 1.40 -15.17 12.43
N GLN A 81 0.22 -15.27 11.80
CA GLN A 81 -1.05 -15.59 12.47
C GLN A 81 -1.86 -16.63 11.66
N PRO A 82 -1.31 -17.84 11.41
CA PRO A 82 -1.88 -18.81 10.49
C PRO A 82 -3.29 -19.30 10.89
N ASP A 83 -3.58 -19.38 12.19
CA ASP A 83 -4.91 -19.76 12.68
C ASP A 83 -5.96 -18.68 12.40
N ALA A 84 -5.59 -17.40 12.44
CA ALA A 84 -6.46 -16.29 12.07
C ALA A 84 -6.65 -16.26 10.54
N PHE A 85 -5.56 -16.42 9.78
CA PHE A 85 -5.63 -16.49 8.33
C PHE A 85 -6.52 -17.65 7.85
N LYS A 86 -6.43 -18.82 8.47
CA LYS A 86 -7.27 -19.99 8.14
C LYS A 86 -8.77 -19.71 8.25
N GLN A 87 -9.18 -18.80 9.13
CA GLN A 87 -10.58 -18.44 9.31
C GLN A 87 -11.12 -17.55 8.17
N ILE A 88 -10.25 -16.79 7.49
CA ILE A 88 -10.64 -15.79 6.49
C ILE A 88 -10.17 -16.10 5.07
N LYS A 89 -9.23 -17.06 4.89
CA LYS A 89 -8.53 -17.33 3.61
C LYS A 89 -9.45 -17.63 2.43
N ASP A 90 -10.66 -18.13 2.68
CA ASP A 90 -11.63 -18.50 1.63
C ASP A 90 -12.61 -17.34 1.32
N ASP A 91 -12.61 -16.29 2.14
CA ASP A 91 -13.49 -15.12 2.04
C ASP A 91 -12.75 -13.86 1.56
N VAL A 92 -11.41 -13.90 1.45
CA VAL A 92 -10.59 -12.76 1.03
C VAL A 92 -9.75 -13.08 -0.21
N VAL A 93 -9.57 -12.08 -1.07
CA VAL A 93 -8.73 -12.15 -2.26
C VAL A 93 -8.05 -10.80 -2.48
N ILE A 94 -6.77 -10.82 -2.89
CA ILE A 94 -6.08 -9.60 -3.32
C ILE A 94 -6.45 -9.30 -4.78
N VAL A 95 -6.77 -8.03 -5.05
CA VAL A 95 -6.96 -7.50 -6.40
C VAL A 95 -6.02 -6.31 -6.60
N TYR A 96 -5.27 -6.31 -7.70
CA TYR A 96 -4.39 -5.20 -8.05
C TYR A 96 -5.08 -4.29 -9.08
N PRO A 97 -5.24 -2.98 -8.79
CA PRO A 97 -5.66 -2.03 -9.81
C PRO A 97 -4.58 -1.91 -10.90
N THR A 98 -4.99 -1.49 -12.10
CA THR A 98 -4.09 -1.26 -13.22
C THR A 98 -4.15 0.23 -13.62
N PRO A 99 -3.07 1.02 -13.39
CA PRO A 99 -1.87 0.64 -12.62
C PRO A 99 -2.14 0.57 -11.11
N THR A 100 -1.23 -0.06 -10.38
CA THR A 100 -1.05 0.18 -8.94
C THR A 100 0.17 1.08 -8.71
N VAL A 101 0.53 1.38 -7.45
CA VAL A 101 1.68 2.23 -7.10
C VAL A 101 2.67 1.52 -6.18
N TRP A 102 3.96 1.89 -6.26
CA TRP A 102 4.96 1.44 -5.29
C TRP A 102 4.89 2.26 -3.99
N SER A 103 4.63 1.59 -2.87
CA SER A 103 4.86 2.15 -1.54
C SER A 103 6.31 1.91 -1.10
N THR A 104 7.17 2.88 -1.37
CA THR A 104 8.60 2.79 -1.04
C THR A 104 8.86 3.22 0.39
N HIS A 105 9.22 2.26 1.24
CA HIS A 105 9.63 2.53 2.62
C HIS A 105 11.07 3.05 2.64
N THR A 106 11.24 4.34 2.95
CA THR A 106 12.55 5.02 2.88
C THR A 106 13.16 5.15 4.28
N LEU A 107 14.46 4.84 4.40
CA LEU A 107 15.27 5.12 5.58
C LEU A 107 16.40 6.10 5.23
N MET A 108 16.52 7.18 6.00
CA MET A 108 17.59 8.15 5.89
C MET A 108 18.47 8.08 7.14
N ALA A 109 19.75 7.71 6.96
CA ALA A 109 20.72 7.71 8.04
C ALA A 109 21.13 9.15 8.38
N LEU A 110 20.98 9.55 9.64
CA LEU A 110 21.35 10.89 10.13
C LEU A 110 22.71 10.90 10.84
N ASP A 111 23.25 9.72 11.17
CA ASP A 111 24.54 9.52 11.83
C ASP A 111 25.16 8.17 11.47
N GLU A 112 26.33 7.86 12.06
CA GLU A 112 27.06 6.60 11.82
C GLU A 112 26.28 5.36 12.27
N LYS A 113 25.49 5.47 13.36
CA LYS A 113 24.66 4.35 13.85
C LYS A 113 23.51 4.07 12.88
N GLY A 114 22.88 5.12 12.36
CA GLY A 114 21.89 5.04 11.29
C GLY A 114 22.49 4.45 10.01
N GLY A 115 23.74 4.80 9.68
CA GLY A 115 24.47 4.19 8.57
C GLY A 115 24.68 2.69 8.76
N THR A 116 25.02 2.28 9.99
CA THR A 116 25.15 0.86 10.36
C THR A 116 23.82 0.11 10.20
N LEU A 117 22.71 0.70 10.67
CA LEU A 117 21.37 0.13 10.48
C LEU A 117 21.00 0.01 9.00
N LEU A 118 21.23 1.06 8.20
CA LEU A 118 20.95 1.06 6.77
C LEU A 118 21.69 -0.09 6.05
N ASN A 119 22.97 -0.31 6.41
CA ASN A 119 23.76 -1.39 5.85
C ASN A 119 23.24 -2.76 6.27
N LEU A 120 22.85 -2.93 7.54
CA LEU A 120 22.24 -4.16 8.05
C LEU A 120 20.93 -4.50 7.30
N LEU A 121 20.04 -3.52 7.12
CA LEU A 121 18.77 -3.74 6.44
C LEU A 121 18.93 -4.22 5.00
N LYS A 122 20.03 -3.83 4.34
CA LYS A 122 20.36 -4.24 2.97
C LYS A 122 21.00 -5.64 2.87
N THR A 123 21.36 -6.26 3.99
CA THR A 123 21.97 -7.60 3.95
C THR A 123 21.00 -8.63 3.37
N PRO A 124 21.49 -9.66 2.66
CA PRO A 124 20.64 -10.72 2.12
C PRO A 124 19.77 -11.41 3.17
N ALA A 125 20.30 -11.58 4.40
CA ALA A 125 19.58 -12.19 5.50
C ALA A 125 18.36 -11.36 5.94
N VAL A 126 18.51 -10.03 6.06
CA VAL A 126 17.39 -9.16 6.44
C VAL A 126 16.39 -9.00 5.29
N GLN A 127 16.85 -8.89 4.05
CA GLN A 127 15.95 -8.86 2.89
C GLN A 127 15.14 -10.16 2.77
N LYS A 128 15.78 -11.31 2.99
CA LYS A 128 15.10 -12.60 3.05
C LYS A 128 14.08 -12.65 4.18
N LEU A 129 14.42 -12.18 5.37
CA LEU A 129 13.50 -12.11 6.50
C LEU A 129 12.28 -11.23 6.19
N ALA A 130 12.51 -10.03 5.64
CA ALA A 130 11.46 -9.08 5.28
C ALA A 130 10.47 -9.66 4.25
N TRP A 131 10.98 -10.41 3.27
CA TRP A 131 10.13 -11.16 2.36
C TRP A 131 9.43 -12.32 3.08
N GLU A 132 10.17 -13.30 3.56
CA GLU A 132 9.61 -14.58 4.00
C GLU A 132 8.70 -14.50 5.23
N ARG A 133 8.89 -13.49 6.08
CA ARG A 133 8.13 -13.31 7.32
C ARG A 133 7.11 -12.19 7.26
N HIS A 134 7.31 -11.21 6.39
CA HIS A 134 6.54 -9.97 6.43
C HIS A 134 6.01 -9.53 5.04
N GLY A 135 6.28 -10.29 3.98
CA GLY A 135 5.72 -10.02 2.66
C GLY A 135 6.23 -8.73 1.99
N PHE A 136 7.33 -8.14 2.45
CA PHE A 136 7.90 -6.95 1.82
C PHE A 136 8.68 -7.35 0.57
N ARG A 137 8.25 -6.86 -0.60
CA ARG A 137 8.98 -7.04 -1.85
C ARG A 137 10.32 -6.31 -1.79
N ALA A 138 11.38 -7.03 -2.12
CA ALA A 138 12.72 -6.49 -2.25
C ALA A 138 13.15 -6.46 -3.73
N ALA A 139 13.97 -5.48 -4.10
CA ALA A 139 14.40 -5.26 -5.49
C ALA A 139 15.13 -6.47 -6.12
N ASN A 140 15.69 -7.34 -5.30
CA ASN A 140 16.47 -8.52 -5.70
C ASN A 140 15.72 -9.86 -5.56
N PHE A 141 14.46 -9.87 -5.09
CA PHE A 141 13.71 -11.11 -4.85
C PHE A 141 12.78 -11.54 -5.99
N ALA A 142 12.69 -10.75 -7.06
CA ALA A 142 11.93 -11.13 -8.26
C ALA A 142 12.46 -12.45 -8.85
N GLY A 143 11.75 -13.55 -8.59
CA GLY A 143 11.92 -14.84 -9.30
C GLY A 143 12.69 -15.95 -8.58
N THR A 144 13.18 -15.76 -7.35
CA THR A 144 13.91 -16.83 -6.61
C THR A 144 13.10 -17.48 -5.48
N ASP A 145 12.09 -16.79 -4.95
CA ASP A 145 11.14 -17.30 -3.95
C ASP A 145 9.74 -16.75 -4.26
N SER A 146 8.85 -17.61 -4.74
CA SER A 146 7.55 -17.21 -5.28
C SER A 146 6.60 -16.71 -4.19
N ILE A 147 5.74 -15.74 -4.54
CA ILE A 147 4.66 -15.26 -3.66
C ILE A 147 3.65 -16.36 -3.33
N SER A 148 3.60 -17.45 -4.11
CA SER A 148 2.72 -18.59 -3.83
C SER A 148 2.99 -19.22 -2.46
N ARG A 149 4.18 -19.01 -1.87
CA ARG A 149 4.54 -19.49 -0.53
C ARG A 149 3.57 -19.05 0.57
N PHE A 150 2.94 -17.88 0.39
CA PHE A 150 2.02 -17.32 1.38
C PHE A 150 0.63 -17.96 1.29
N GLY A 151 0.30 -18.65 0.19
CA GLY A 151 -1.02 -19.24 -0.01
C GLY A 151 -2.17 -18.23 -0.05
N VAL A 152 -1.87 -16.96 -0.35
CA VAL A 152 -2.86 -15.87 -0.39
C VAL A 152 -3.46 -15.76 -1.80
N PRO A 153 -4.80 -15.91 -1.97
CA PRO A 153 -5.44 -15.83 -3.26
C PRO A 153 -5.27 -14.47 -3.95
N GLY A 154 -5.14 -14.49 -5.27
CA GLY A 154 -5.08 -13.30 -6.12
C GLY A 154 -3.71 -12.62 -6.19
N THR A 155 -2.71 -13.12 -5.45
CA THR A 155 -1.33 -12.60 -5.50
C THR A 155 -0.65 -12.87 -6.84
N LEU A 156 0.25 -11.97 -7.25
CA LEU A 156 1.02 -12.06 -8.49
C LEU A 156 2.52 -12.05 -8.20
N ASP A 157 3.30 -12.95 -8.78
CA ASP A 157 4.77 -12.95 -8.60
C ASP A 157 5.38 -11.63 -9.09
N GLN A 158 4.88 -11.10 -10.20
CA GLN A 158 5.29 -9.83 -10.79
C GLN A 158 4.06 -8.96 -11.02
N ILE A 159 4.13 -7.68 -10.63
CA ILE A 159 3.06 -6.72 -10.89
C ILE A 159 3.31 -6.08 -12.26
N PRO A 160 2.45 -6.33 -13.27
CA PRO A 160 2.74 -5.95 -14.65
C PRO A 160 2.59 -4.44 -14.93
N ALA A 161 1.86 -3.72 -14.07
CA ALA A 161 1.55 -2.31 -14.24
C ALA A 161 1.66 -1.57 -12.91
N VAL A 162 2.83 -0.99 -12.67
CA VAL A 162 3.09 -0.11 -11.52
C VAL A 162 3.50 1.27 -12.02
N SER A 163 2.93 2.30 -11.39
CA SER A 163 3.36 3.68 -11.54
C SER A 163 4.14 4.12 -10.30
N GLU A 164 5.10 5.02 -10.50
CA GLU A 164 5.67 5.82 -9.41
C GLU A 164 4.60 6.75 -8.82
N LEU A 165 4.82 7.15 -7.57
CA LEU A 165 4.02 8.20 -6.96
C LEU A 165 4.23 9.55 -7.69
N PRO A 166 3.24 10.46 -7.65
CA PRO A 166 3.40 11.84 -8.10
C PRO A 166 4.62 12.51 -7.46
N ASN A 167 5.18 13.51 -8.15
CA ASN A 167 6.27 14.30 -7.58
C ASN A 167 5.80 15.06 -6.32
N ASN A 168 6.75 15.59 -5.55
CA ASN A 168 6.44 16.25 -4.28
C ASN A 168 5.42 17.39 -4.42
N ASP A 169 5.54 18.23 -5.45
CA ASP A 169 4.64 19.37 -5.64
C ASP A 169 3.19 18.92 -5.88
N ALA A 170 2.99 17.92 -6.74
CA ALA A 170 1.68 17.32 -6.99
C ALA A 170 1.14 16.63 -5.72
N MET A 171 1.99 15.94 -4.97
CA MET A 171 1.61 15.32 -3.69
C MET A 171 1.16 16.36 -2.65
N GLN A 172 1.90 17.46 -2.48
CA GLN A 172 1.53 18.51 -1.53
C GLN A 172 0.20 19.17 -1.92
N GLN A 173 -0.02 19.44 -3.20
CA GLN A 173 -1.28 19.99 -3.69
C GLN A 173 -2.45 19.01 -3.49
N LEU A 174 -2.21 17.72 -3.72
CA LEU A 174 -3.21 16.68 -3.50
C LEU A 174 -3.60 16.58 -2.02
N ILE A 175 -2.62 16.60 -1.12
CA ILE A 175 -2.85 16.62 0.33
C ILE A 175 -3.65 17.86 0.73
N ALA A 176 -3.31 19.04 0.21
CA ALA A 176 -4.03 20.27 0.48
C ALA A 176 -5.48 20.22 0.00
N THR A 177 -5.71 19.65 -1.19
CA THR A 177 -7.05 19.44 -1.77
C THR A 177 -7.94 18.57 -0.88
N LEU A 178 -7.35 17.54 -0.27
CA LEU A 178 -8.07 16.63 0.63
C LEU A 178 -8.25 17.19 2.04
N GLN A 179 -7.42 18.13 2.46
CA GLN A 179 -7.59 18.83 3.75
C GLN A 179 -8.70 19.88 3.70
N SER A 180 -8.93 20.53 2.55
CA SER A 180 -9.97 21.56 2.41
C SER A 180 -11.39 21.01 2.25
N THR A 181 -11.54 19.68 2.11
CA THR A 181 -12.82 18.99 1.90
C THR A 181 -13.31 18.26 3.16
N GLN A 182 -12.54 18.28 4.26
CA GLN A 182 -12.96 17.80 5.58
C GLN A 182 -13.48 18.97 6.43
#